data_AF-A0A2L0CPM7-F1
#
_entry.id   AF-A0A2L0CPM7-F1
#
_cell.length_a   1.000
_cell.length_b   1.000
_cell.length_c   1.000
_cell.angle_alpha   90.00
_cell.angle_beta   90.00
_cell.angle_gamma   90.00
#
_symmetry.space_group_name_H-M   'P 1'
#
loop_
_entity.id
_entity.type
_entity.pdbx_description
1 polymer ?
#
loop_
_entity_poly.entity_id
_entity_poly.type
_entity_poly.pdbx_seq_one_letter_code
_entity_poly.pdbx_strand_id
1 'polypeptide(L)'
;YKAIGTNLAGLSQCGAWGCFDEFNRIDISVLSVISTQLQTIKSALVLKLKKFIFEGQEIALDPKVGIFITMNPGYAGRTELPESVKALFRPVVCILPDLEMICLISLFSDGFLQAKVLAKKMTVLYKLAREQLSKQYHYDWGLRALNAVLRMAGVLKRSSPDITETLVLMRALRDMNYPKFVFEDVPLFLGLIQDLFPGMDCPRVGYPNFNDAVERSLLSWNYVVLPEQLDKVVQLYETMMTRHSTMIVGPTGGGKTVVIKVLARAQTYLSFPTTLRILNPKACSVIELYGVLDPLTRDWTDGLLSNIFREMNKPTEKQERRYVLFDGDVDALWIEN
;
A
#
# COMPACT_ATOMS: atom_id res chain seq x y z
N TYR A 1 5.46 0.55 -26.86
CA TYR A 1 5.57 1.95 -27.35
C TYR A 1 4.23 2.48 -27.89
N LYS A 2 3.48 1.79 -28.76
CA LYS A 2 2.22 2.29 -29.35
C LYS A 2 1.17 2.76 -28.32
N ALA A 3 0.99 2.02 -27.22
CA ALA A 3 0.09 2.40 -26.14
C ALA A 3 0.51 3.74 -25.50
N ILE A 4 1.80 3.93 -25.21
CA ILE A 4 2.34 5.18 -24.67
C ILE A 4 2.20 6.31 -25.68
N GLY A 5 2.47 6.07 -26.96
CA GLY A 5 2.23 7.05 -28.02
C GLY A 5 0.77 7.50 -28.08
N THR A 6 -0.19 6.58 -27.92
CA THR A 6 -1.62 6.91 -27.87
C THR A 6 -1.94 7.80 -26.66
N ASN A 7 -1.40 7.47 -25.49
CA ASN A 7 -1.56 8.29 -24.28
C ASN A 7 -0.95 9.68 -24.46
N LEU A 8 0.26 9.77 -25.02
CA LEU A 8 0.95 11.04 -25.30
C LEU A 8 0.19 11.90 -26.32
N ALA A 9 -0.36 11.30 -27.36
CA ALA A 9 -1.21 11.99 -28.34
C ALA A 9 -2.50 12.51 -27.68
N GLY A 10 -3.11 11.73 -26.78
CA GLY A 10 -4.26 12.15 -26.00
C GLY A 10 -3.94 13.34 -25.09
N LEU A 11 -2.85 13.24 -24.30
CA LEU A 11 -2.36 14.30 -23.41
C LEU A 11 -2.05 15.60 -24.16
N SER A 12 -1.41 15.50 -25.33
CA SER A 12 -1.05 16.65 -26.17
C SER A 12 -2.28 17.39 -26.70
N GLN A 13 -3.37 16.66 -27.00
CA GLN A 13 -4.61 17.24 -27.52
C GLN A 13 -5.50 17.81 -26.42
N CYS A 14 -5.51 17.22 -25.21
CA CYS A 14 -6.34 17.69 -24.11
C CYS A 14 -5.65 18.72 -23.20
N GLY A 15 -4.32 18.88 -23.29
CA GLY A 15 -3.57 19.82 -22.46
C GLY A 15 -3.43 19.38 -21.00
N ALA A 16 -3.55 18.08 -20.71
CA ALA A 16 -3.42 17.55 -19.36
C ALA A 16 -1.98 17.19 -19.00
N TRP A 17 -1.73 17.00 -17.71
CA TRP A 17 -0.44 16.55 -17.20
C TRP A 17 -0.43 15.03 -17.03
N GLY A 18 0.50 14.36 -17.71
CA GLY A 18 0.77 12.94 -17.53
C GLY A 18 1.86 12.74 -16.49
N CYS A 19 1.52 12.13 -15.36
CA CYS A 19 2.48 11.68 -14.35
C CYS A 19 2.66 10.16 -14.50
N PHE A 20 3.75 9.75 -15.13
CA PHE A 20 4.07 8.33 -15.35
C PHE A 20 4.89 7.81 -14.17
N ASP A 21 4.27 6.97 -13.35
CA ASP A 21 4.94 6.36 -12.21
C ASP A 21 5.86 5.20 -12.66
N GLU A 22 6.98 5.01 -11.96
CA GLU A 22 7.93 3.90 -12.17
C GLU A 22 8.40 3.74 -13.63
N PHE A 23 8.66 4.87 -14.31
CA PHE A 23 8.96 4.90 -15.74
C PHE A 23 10.19 4.07 -16.15
N ASN A 24 11.08 3.80 -15.19
CA ASN A 24 12.29 3.01 -15.35
C ASN A 24 12.07 1.47 -15.28
N ARG A 25 10.83 1.00 -15.29
CA ARG A 25 10.48 -0.41 -15.55
C ARG A 25 10.24 -0.72 -17.02
N ILE A 26 10.11 0.29 -17.86
CA ILE A 26 9.87 0.09 -19.30
C ILE A 26 11.17 -0.44 -19.94
N ASP A 27 11.01 -1.43 -20.83
CA ASP A 27 12.13 -1.99 -21.58
C ASP A 27 12.91 -0.90 -22.35
N ILE A 28 14.24 -1.03 -22.38
CA ILE A 28 15.16 -0.04 -22.96
C ILE A 28 14.89 0.18 -24.46
N SER A 29 14.52 -0.87 -25.20
CA SER A 29 14.17 -0.75 -26.62
C SER A 29 12.93 0.11 -26.82
N VAL A 30 11.95 0.00 -25.92
CA VAL A 30 10.71 0.76 -25.94
C VAL A 30 10.95 2.22 -25.53
N LEU A 31 11.78 2.45 -24.52
CA LEU A 31 12.20 3.79 -24.08
C LEU A 31 12.87 4.59 -25.20
N SER A 32 13.65 3.92 -26.05
CA SER A 32 14.32 4.57 -27.19
C SER A 32 13.32 5.14 -28.19
N VAL A 33 12.23 4.43 -28.48
CA VAL A 33 11.15 4.91 -29.35
C VAL A 33 10.36 6.05 -28.68
N ILE A 34 10.09 5.91 -27.37
CA ILE A 34 9.40 6.96 -26.61
C ILE A 34 10.23 8.25 -26.56
N SER A 35 11.55 8.16 -26.53
CA SER A 35 12.45 9.33 -26.61
C SER A 35 12.15 10.18 -27.84
N THR A 36 11.95 9.54 -29.00
CA THR A 36 11.60 10.24 -30.26
C THR A 36 10.24 10.90 -30.14
N GLN A 37 9.24 10.20 -29.59
CA GLN A 37 7.88 10.74 -29.38
C GLN A 37 7.90 11.98 -28.47
N LEU A 38 8.60 11.90 -27.35
CA LEU A 38 8.76 13.00 -26.40
C LEU A 38 9.51 14.19 -27.04
N GLN A 39 10.55 13.92 -27.83
CA GLN A 39 11.31 14.96 -28.54
C GLN A 39 10.44 15.69 -29.58
N THR A 40 9.56 14.97 -30.27
CA THR A 40 8.61 15.57 -31.23
C THR A 40 7.63 16.52 -30.52
N ILE A 41 7.07 16.09 -29.38
CA ILE A 41 6.16 16.94 -28.56
C ILE A 41 6.91 18.16 -28.02
N LYS A 42 8.11 17.96 -27.46
CA LYS A 42 8.97 19.03 -26.94
C LYS A 42 9.30 20.06 -28.02
N SER A 43 9.67 19.61 -29.21
CA SER A 43 9.98 20.50 -30.34
C SER A 43 8.76 21.32 -30.75
N ALA A 44 7.58 20.70 -30.83
CA ALA A 44 6.34 21.40 -31.16
C ALA A 44 5.96 22.45 -30.10
N LEU A 45 6.19 22.16 -28.82
CA LEU A 45 5.99 23.12 -27.72
C LEU A 45 6.96 24.31 -27.79
N VAL A 46 8.25 24.06 -28.04
CA VAL A 46 9.27 25.11 -28.16
C VAL A 46 8.97 26.03 -29.35
N LEU A 47 8.53 25.46 -30.47
CA LEU A 47 8.12 26.19 -31.67
C LEU A 47 6.73 26.82 -31.57
N LYS A 48 6.00 26.60 -30.45
CA LYS A 48 4.64 27.11 -30.21
C LYS A 48 3.65 26.77 -31.33
N LEU A 49 3.75 25.55 -31.87
CA LEU A 49 2.85 25.08 -32.92
C LEU A 49 1.44 24.82 -32.35
N LYS A 50 0.40 25.10 -33.13
CA LYS A 50 -0.99 24.74 -32.78
C LYS A 50 -1.35 23.32 -33.20
N LYS A 51 -0.68 22.81 -34.24
CA LYS A 51 -0.80 21.46 -34.78
C LYS A 51 0.58 20.96 -35.16
N PHE A 52 0.81 19.67 -35.01
CA PHE A 52 2.07 19.04 -35.38
C PHE A 52 1.83 17.60 -35.81
N ILE A 53 2.77 17.05 -36.56
CA ILE A 53 2.72 15.66 -36.99
C ILE A 53 3.30 14.79 -35.87
N PHE A 54 2.48 13.87 -35.36
CA PHE A 54 2.86 12.89 -34.34
C PHE A 54 2.47 11.49 -34.83
N GLU A 55 3.43 10.57 -34.87
CA GLU A 55 3.23 9.19 -35.37
C GLU A 55 2.54 9.13 -36.75
N GLY A 56 2.84 10.09 -37.63
CA GLY A 56 2.30 10.17 -38.99
C GLY A 56 0.90 10.80 -39.09
N GLN A 57 0.31 11.27 -37.99
CA GLN A 57 -0.98 11.96 -37.99
C GLN A 57 -0.82 13.42 -37.54
N GLU A 58 -1.55 14.34 -38.16
CA GLU A 58 -1.60 15.73 -37.71
C GLU A 58 -2.55 15.83 -36.50
N ILE A 59 -2.01 16.16 -35.33
CA ILE A 59 -2.77 16.32 -34.09
C ILE A 59 -2.69 17.78 -33.60
N ALA A 60 -3.74 18.21 -32.90
CA ALA A 60 -3.74 19.48 -32.19
C ALA A 60 -2.79 19.44 -30.98
N LEU A 61 -2.17 20.57 -30.67
CA LEU A 61 -1.32 20.74 -29.49
C LEU A 61 -1.91 21.81 -28.58
N ASP A 62 -2.24 21.42 -27.35
CA ASP A 62 -2.51 22.36 -26.27
C ASP A 62 -1.20 22.64 -25.51
N PRO A 63 -0.76 23.91 -25.39
CA PRO A 63 0.48 24.27 -24.72
C PRO A 63 0.51 23.97 -23.21
N LYS A 64 -0.62 23.61 -22.60
CA LYS A 64 -0.71 23.23 -21.18
C LYS A 64 -0.22 21.82 -20.89
N VAL A 65 0.00 21.00 -21.92
CA VAL A 65 0.47 19.62 -21.74
C VAL A 65 1.76 19.58 -20.92
N GLY A 66 1.80 18.65 -19.96
CA GLY A 66 2.96 18.44 -19.09
C GLY A 66 3.26 16.94 -18.99
N ILE A 67 4.53 16.57 -19.01
CA ILE A 67 4.95 15.18 -18.91
C ILE A 67 5.96 15.08 -17.76
N PHE A 68 5.59 14.29 -16.76
CA PHE A 68 6.37 14.05 -15.56
C PHE A 68 6.58 12.55 -15.40
N ILE A 69 7.77 12.18 -14.96
CA ILE A 69 8.11 10.80 -14.68
C ILE A 69 8.64 10.69 -13.26
N THR A 70 8.36 9.57 -12.61
CA THR A 70 9.05 9.18 -11.38
C THR A 70 9.94 7.98 -11.68
N MET A 71 11.04 7.89 -10.95
CA MET A 71 11.92 6.74 -10.94
C MET A 71 12.46 6.58 -9.53
N ASN A 72 12.57 5.36 -9.03
CA ASN A 72 13.42 5.11 -7.87
C ASN A 72 14.60 4.23 -8.30
N PRO A 73 15.80 4.80 -8.46
CA PRO A 73 17.02 4.07 -8.79
C PRO A 73 17.35 3.00 -7.74
N GLY A 74 18.04 1.93 -8.13
CA GLY A 74 18.60 0.94 -7.20
C GLY A 74 17.64 -0.13 -6.68
N TYR A 75 16.38 -0.16 -7.14
CA TYR A 75 15.45 -1.26 -6.85
C TYR A 75 15.54 -2.36 -7.90
N ALA A 76 15.34 -3.61 -7.46
CA ALA A 76 15.36 -4.77 -8.35
C ALA A 76 14.35 -4.64 -9.50
N GLY A 77 14.72 -5.11 -10.70
CA GLY A 77 13.87 -5.04 -11.89
C GLY A 77 13.76 -3.66 -12.54
N ARG A 78 14.54 -2.67 -12.08
CA ARG A 78 14.55 -1.32 -12.66
C ARG A 78 15.84 -1.05 -13.43
N THR A 79 15.71 -0.51 -14.63
CA THR A 79 16.85 -0.13 -15.48
C THR A 79 17.22 1.34 -15.27
N GLU A 80 18.46 1.70 -15.58
CA GLU A 80 18.77 3.11 -15.74
C GLU A 80 18.17 3.64 -17.06
N LEU A 81 17.70 4.88 -17.03
CA LEU A 81 17.20 5.51 -18.25
C LEU A 81 18.36 5.75 -19.24
N PRO A 82 18.14 5.56 -20.55
CA PRO A 82 19.08 5.98 -21.58
C PRO A 82 19.37 7.49 -21.49
N GLU A 83 20.60 7.90 -21.79
CA GLU A 83 21.01 9.32 -21.78
C GLU A 83 20.16 10.19 -22.73
N SER A 84 19.73 9.62 -23.87
CA SER A 84 18.81 10.28 -24.80
C SER A 84 17.49 10.68 -24.15
N VAL A 85 16.95 9.84 -23.27
CA VAL A 85 15.73 10.11 -22.52
C VAL A 85 16.01 11.06 -21.36
N LYS A 86 17.10 10.85 -20.61
CA LYS A 86 17.49 11.74 -19.49
C LYS A 86 17.64 13.19 -19.96
N ALA A 87 18.19 13.43 -21.15
CA ALA A 87 18.36 14.77 -21.74
C ALA A 87 17.03 15.50 -22.03
N LEU A 88 15.90 14.79 -22.06
CA LEU A 88 14.57 15.39 -22.26
C LEU A 88 13.96 15.92 -20.97
N PHE A 89 14.42 15.43 -19.82
CA PHE A 89 13.84 15.72 -18.52
C PHE A 89 14.76 16.60 -17.67
N ARG A 90 14.14 17.35 -16.75
CA ARG A 90 14.86 18.08 -15.70
C ARG A 90 14.84 17.22 -14.43
N PRO A 91 15.98 16.76 -13.91
CA PRO A 91 16.00 15.94 -12.70
C PRO A 91 15.64 16.78 -11.47
N VAL A 92 14.83 16.19 -10.59
CA VAL A 92 14.54 16.69 -9.26
C VAL A 92 14.80 15.56 -8.28
N VAL A 93 15.62 15.81 -7.27
CA VAL A 93 16.02 14.77 -6.31
C VAL A 93 15.34 15.03 -4.98
N CYS A 94 14.47 14.10 -4.56
CA CYS A 94 13.76 14.13 -3.29
C CYS A 94 14.36 13.07 -2.35
N ILE A 95 15.40 13.43 -1.59
CA ILE A 95 16.18 12.46 -0.79
C ILE A 95 15.53 12.16 0.57
N LEU A 96 15.28 13.18 1.37
CA LEU A 96 14.83 13.01 2.76
C LEU A 96 13.62 13.92 3.04
N PRO A 97 12.45 13.37 3.36
CA PRO A 97 11.31 14.17 3.81
C PRO A 97 11.48 14.60 5.27
N ASP A 98 10.94 15.77 5.61
CA ASP A 98 10.83 16.21 7.00
C ASP A 98 9.64 15.52 7.68
N LEU A 99 9.92 14.41 8.37
CA LEU A 99 8.90 13.62 9.04
C LEU A 99 8.24 14.35 10.20
N GLU A 100 8.97 15.23 10.90
CA GLU A 100 8.43 15.94 12.07
C GLU A 100 7.40 16.98 11.63
N MET A 101 7.71 17.74 10.57
CA MET A 101 6.79 18.71 9.99
C MET A 101 5.53 18.04 9.43
N ILE A 102 5.68 16.90 8.74
CA ILE A 102 4.54 16.13 8.22
C ILE A 102 3.64 15.63 9.36
N CYS A 103 4.23 15.03 10.41
CA CYS A 103 3.49 14.61 11.60
C CYS A 103 2.74 15.76 12.25
N LEU A 104 3.41 16.91 12.44
CA LEU A 104 2.83 18.10 13.05
C LEU A 104 1.60 18.57 12.26
N ILE A 105 1.74 18.77 10.95
CA ILE A 105 0.64 19.26 10.10
C ILE A 105 -0.51 18.25 10.10
N SER A 106 -0.22 16.96 9.99
CA SER A 106 -1.26 15.92 9.96
C SER A 106 -2.03 15.87 11.29
N LEU A 107 -1.33 15.82 12.44
CA LEU A 107 -1.97 15.82 13.75
C LEU A 107 -2.78 17.10 13.98
N PHE A 108 -2.22 18.26 13.61
CA PHE A 108 -2.93 19.52 13.72
C PHE A 108 -4.21 19.54 12.86
N SER A 109 -4.15 19.01 11.65
CA SER A 109 -5.33 18.90 10.75
C SER A 109 -6.42 17.97 11.29
N ASP A 110 -6.06 16.97 12.09
CA ASP A 110 -6.99 16.07 12.78
C ASP A 110 -7.52 16.63 14.12
N GLY A 111 -7.13 17.87 14.49
CA GLY A 111 -7.64 18.58 15.66
C GLY A 111 -6.84 18.37 16.95
N PHE A 112 -5.60 17.88 16.87
CA PHE A 112 -4.71 17.76 18.03
C PHE A 112 -4.14 19.13 18.43
N LEU A 113 -4.36 19.55 19.67
CA LEU A 113 -3.84 20.79 20.23
C LEU A 113 -2.35 20.69 20.59
N GLN A 114 -1.89 19.51 21.02
CA GLN A 114 -0.49 19.24 21.39
C GLN A 114 0.35 18.67 20.24
N ALA A 115 -0.10 18.88 18.99
CA ALA A 115 0.48 18.29 17.77
C ALA A 115 2.01 18.45 17.69
N LYS A 116 2.58 19.59 18.10
CA LYS A 116 4.03 19.84 18.06
C LYS A 116 4.82 18.90 18.97
N VAL A 117 4.37 18.71 20.20
CA VAL A 117 5.05 17.82 21.16
C VAL A 117 4.89 16.36 20.72
N LEU A 118 3.68 16.01 20.27
CA LEU A 118 3.33 14.67 19.83
C LEU A 118 4.09 14.24 18.56
N ALA A 119 4.22 15.14 17.58
CA ALA A 119 5.01 14.92 16.37
C ALA A 119 6.47 14.58 16.68
N LYS A 120 7.10 15.36 17.57
CA LYS A 120 8.48 15.10 18.01
C LYS A 120 8.63 13.77 18.73
N LYS A 121 7.69 13.41 19.62
CA LYS A 121 7.70 12.10 20.29
C LYS A 121 7.59 10.95 19.29
N MET A 122 6.71 11.08 18.31
CA MET A 122 6.49 10.08 17.28
C MET A 122 7.73 9.86 16.40
N THR A 123 8.38 10.93 15.93
CA THR A 123 9.58 10.82 15.09
C THR A 123 10.77 10.26 15.88
N VAL A 124 10.93 10.67 17.14
CA VAL A 124 11.95 10.11 18.04
C VAL A 124 11.72 8.62 18.27
N LEU A 125 10.47 8.19 18.52
CA LEU A 125 10.16 6.77 18.67
C LEU A 125 10.58 5.95 17.44
N TYR A 126 10.20 6.40 16.24
CA TYR A 126 10.51 5.70 14.99
C TYR A 126 12.02 5.66 14.73
N LYS A 127 12.74 6.73 15.07
CA LYS A 127 14.20 6.78 14.99
C LYS A 127 14.83 5.77 15.95
N LEU A 128 14.44 5.78 17.22
CA LEU A 128 14.98 4.86 18.24
C LEU A 128 14.64 3.40 17.91
N ALA A 129 13.41 3.13 17.49
CA ALA A 129 12.98 1.78 17.11
C ALA A 129 13.75 1.25 15.90
N ARG A 130 14.07 2.10 14.92
CA ARG A 130 14.93 1.73 13.79
C ARG A 130 16.38 1.42 14.21
N GLU A 131 16.90 2.11 15.22
CA GLU A 131 18.28 1.97 15.69
C GLU A 131 18.48 0.82 16.68
N GLN A 132 17.46 0.52 17.50
CA GLN A 132 17.56 -0.43 18.62
C GLN A 132 16.92 -1.80 18.35
N LEU A 133 15.88 -1.87 17.54
CA LEU A 133 15.22 -3.15 17.25
C LEU A 133 16.01 -3.95 16.20
N SER A 134 15.76 -5.25 16.15
CA SER A 134 16.41 -6.13 15.20
C SER A 134 16.08 -5.73 13.73
N LYS A 135 17.03 -5.97 12.82
CA LYS A 135 16.86 -5.65 11.40
C LYS A 135 16.04 -6.74 10.70
N GLN A 136 14.72 -6.60 10.71
CA GLN A 136 13.80 -7.49 10.01
C GLN A 136 13.39 -6.94 8.64
N TYR A 137 13.25 -7.80 7.63
CA TYR A 137 12.83 -7.41 6.27
C TYR A 137 11.45 -6.77 6.20
N HIS A 138 10.54 -7.12 7.13
CA HIS A 138 9.17 -6.64 7.17
C HIS A 138 8.98 -5.40 8.05
N TYR A 139 10.05 -4.89 8.70
CA TYR A 139 9.97 -3.66 9.47
C TYR A 139 10.02 -2.45 8.53
N ASP A 140 8.97 -1.64 8.59
CA ASP A 140 8.84 -0.41 7.80
C ASP A 140 8.75 0.80 8.75
N TRP A 141 9.81 1.59 8.74
CA TRP A 141 9.93 2.87 9.46
C TRP A 141 9.78 4.08 8.53
N GLY A 142 9.34 3.86 7.29
CA GLY A 142 9.16 4.89 6.28
C GLY A 142 7.88 5.71 6.45
N LEU A 143 7.72 6.70 5.56
CA LEU A 143 6.59 7.64 5.59
C LEU A 143 5.23 6.94 5.45
N ARG A 144 5.14 5.81 4.74
CA ARG A 144 3.88 5.05 4.57
C ARG A 144 3.41 4.46 5.90
N ALA A 145 4.29 3.85 6.67
CA ALA A 145 3.98 3.33 7.99
C ALA A 145 3.58 4.46 8.95
N LEU A 146 4.32 5.57 8.92
CA LEU A 146 4.03 6.76 9.72
C LEU A 146 2.66 7.36 9.40
N ASN A 147 2.33 7.55 8.12
CA ASN A 147 1.02 8.05 7.68
C ASN A 147 -0.13 7.11 8.07
N ALA A 148 0.11 5.80 8.12
CA ALA A 148 -0.90 4.86 8.59
C ALA A 148 -1.22 5.09 10.07
N VAL A 149 -0.20 5.27 10.92
CA VAL A 149 -0.40 5.57 12.34
C VAL A 149 -1.14 6.89 12.54
N LEU A 150 -0.75 7.94 11.80
CA LEU A 150 -1.39 9.26 11.89
C LEU A 150 -2.90 9.18 11.57
N ARG A 151 -3.26 8.49 10.49
CA ARG A 151 -4.68 8.27 10.15
C ARG A 151 -5.43 7.52 11.25
N MET A 152 -4.82 6.49 11.84
CA MET A 152 -5.43 5.74 12.95
C MET A 152 -5.61 6.64 14.19
N ALA A 153 -4.61 7.45 14.52
CA ALA A 153 -4.69 8.41 15.62
C ALA A 153 -5.83 9.42 15.42
N GLY A 154 -6.01 9.95 14.20
CA GLY A 154 -7.13 10.83 13.86
C GLY A 154 -8.50 10.16 14.03
N VAL A 155 -8.65 8.90 13.59
CA VAL A 155 -9.88 8.11 13.78
C VAL A 155 -10.15 7.87 15.26
N LEU A 156 -9.14 7.47 16.03
CA LEU A 156 -9.26 7.23 17.47
C LEU A 156 -9.60 8.51 18.24
N LYS A 157 -9.05 9.66 17.85
CA LYS A 157 -9.38 10.94 18.49
C LYS A 157 -10.84 11.32 18.27
N ARG A 158 -11.38 11.07 17.07
CA ARG A 158 -12.79 11.32 16.75
C ARG A 158 -13.74 10.36 17.44
N SER A 159 -13.37 9.08 17.59
CA SER A 159 -14.22 8.08 18.23
C SER A 159 -14.22 8.17 19.75
N SER A 160 -13.16 8.72 20.35
CA SER A 160 -12.98 8.80 21.80
C SER A 160 -12.50 10.21 22.21
N PRO A 161 -13.40 11.22 22.20
CA PRO A 161 -13.04 12.62 22.43
C PRO A 161 -12.48 12.86 23.85
N ASP A 162 -12.96 12.11 24.84
CA ASP A 162 -12.61 12.23 26.26
C ASP A 162 -11.19 11.73 26.59
N ILE A 163 -10.57 10.98 25.68
CA ILE A 163 -9.22 10.46 25.89
C ILE A 163 -8.19 11.56 25.58
N THR A 164 -7.16 11.64 26.43
CA THR A 164 -6.04 12.56 26.24
C THR A 164 -5.33 12.29 24.91
N GLU A 165 -4.95 13.35 24.21
CA GLU A 165 -4.30 13.25 22.90
C GLU A 165 -3.04 12.38 22.92
N THR A 166 -2.28 12.47 24.01
CA THR A 166 -1.08 11.68 24.24
C THR A 166 -1.40 10.19 24.32
N LEU A 167 -2.47 9.80 25.03
CA LEU A 167 -2.88 8.39 25.14
C LEU A 167 -3.42 7.86 23.81
N VAL A 168 -4.15 8.69 23.06
CA VAL A 168 -4.61 8.35 21.70
C VAL A 168 -3.42 8.04 20.78
N LEU A 169 -2.39 8.89 20.77
CA LEU A 169 -1.22 8.66 19.92
C LEU A 169 -0.41 7.44 20.38
N MET A 170 -0.16 7.30 21.68
CA MET A 170 0.53 6.14 22.25
C MET A 170 -0.17 4.83 21.84
N ARG A 171 -1.50 4.81 21.94
CA ARG A 171 -2.31 3.66 21.53
C ARG A 171 -2.19 3.36 20.04
N ALA A 172 -2.33 4.38 19.19
CA ALA A 172 -2.19 4.21 17.74
C ALA A 172 -0.79 3.67 17.36
N LEU A 173 0.25 4.16 18.03
CA LEU A 173 1.64 3.72 17.81
C LEU A 173 1.84 2.26 18.22
N ARG A 174 1.30 1.86 19.37
CA ARG A 174 1.39 0.48 19.86
C ARG A 174 0.60 -0.46 18.96
N ASP A 175 -0.69 -0.23 18.78
CA ASP A 175 -1.60 -1.17 18.13
C ASP A 175 -1.22 -1.38 16.64
N MET A 176 -0.69 -0.36 15.96
CA MET A 176 -0.26 -0.46 14.54
C MET A 176 1.08 -1.19 14.36
N ASN A 177 1.95 -1.21 15.36
CA ASN A 177 3.31 -1.77 15.24
C ASN A 177 3.46 -3.10 15.95
N TYR A 178 2.75 -3.32 17.06
CA TYR A 178 2.79 -4.55 17.85
C TYR A 178 2.60 -5.83 17.01
N PRO A 179 1.62 -5.92 16.07
CA PRO A 179 1.42 -7.15 15.29
C PRO A 179 2.59 -7.52 14.37
N LYS A 180 3.49 -6.57 14.08
CA LYS A 180 4.61 -6.75 13.15
C LYS A 180 5.85 -7.29 13.82
N PHE A 181 6.01 -7.09 15.13
CA PHE A 181 7.28 -7.39 15.80
C PHE A 181 7.47 -8.88 16.01
N VAL A 182 8.73 -9.31 15.91
CA VAL A 182 9.15 -10.61 16.44
C VAL A 182 9.08 -10.58 17.96
N PHE A 183 8.90 -11.75 18.56
CA PHE A 183 8.66 -11.89 20.01
C PHE A 183 9.73 -11.18 20.87
N GLU A 184 10.99 -11.26 20.46
CA GLU A 184 12.14 -10.67 21.19
C GLU A 184 12.15 -9.13 21.15
N ASP A 185 11.61 -8.52 20.10
CA ASP A 185 11.58 -7.06 19.93
C ASP A 185 10.38 -6.41 20.63
N VAL A 186 9.34 -7.19 20.98
CA VAL A 186 8.13 -6.67 21.63
C VAL A 186 8.44 -5.98 22.96
N PRO A 187 9.18 -6.57 23.91
CA PRO A 187 9.52 -5.91 25.17
C PRO A 187 10.36 -4.65 24.97
N LEU A 188 11.29 -4.66 24.01
CA LEU A 188 12.14 -3.50 23.69
C LEU A 188 11.29 -2.33 23.19
N PHE A 189 10.37 -2.58 22.26
CA PHE A 189 9.47 -1.55 21.75
C PHE A 189 8.52 -1.01 22.83
N LEU A 190 7.98 -1.88 23.69
CA LEU A 190 7.15 -1.45 24.80
C LEU A 190 7.93 -0.59 25.81
N GLY A 191 9.21 -0.90 26.07
CA GLY A 191 10.11 -0.06 26.86
C GLY A 191 10.28 1.33 26.24
N LEU A 192 10.57 1.40 24.94
CA LEU A 192 10.68 2.68 24.21
C LEU A 192 9.39 3.52 24.31
N ILE A 193 8.23 2.86 24.24
CA ILE A 193 6.93 3.53 24.43
C ILE A 193 6.83 4.08 25.85
N GLN A 194 7.14 3.29 26.89
CA GLN A 194 7.07 3.73 28.28
C GLN A 194 7.99 4.91 28.58
N ASP A 195 9.20 4.91 28.02
CA ASP A 195 10.17 6.02 28.19
C ASP A 195 9.67 7.33 27.58
N LEU A 196 9.01 7.27 26.41
CA LEU A 196 8.47 8.44 25.72
C LEU A 196 7.11 8.92 26.29
N PHE A 197 6.39 8.00 26.93
CA PHE A 197 5.02 8.17 27.43
C PHE A 197 4.92 7.70 28.90
N PRO A 198 5.66 8.33 29.83
CA PRO A 198 5.75 7.86 31.20
C PRO A 198 4.42 8.00 31.96
N GLY A 199 4.11 7.02 32.81
CA GLY A 199 2.94 7.04 33.69
C GLY A 199 1.59 6.89 32.97
N MET A 200 1.58 6.41 31.73
CA MET A 200 0.34 6.15 31.00
C MET A 200 0.14 4.65 30.80
N ASP A 201 -0.94 4.13 31.41
CA ASP A 201 -1.44 2.81 31.11
C ASP A 201 -2.41 2.88 29.94
N CYS A 202 -2.15 2.09 28.91
CA CYS A 202 -3.03 1.97 27.76
C CYS A 202 -3.75 0.61 27.85
N PRO A 203 -4.98 0.53 28.38
CA PRO A 203 -5.70 -0.73 28.39
C PRO A 203 -5.96 -1.18 26.95
N ARG A 204 -5.86 -2.49 26.72
CA ARG A 204 -6.20 -3.07 25.43
C ARG A 204 -7.72 -3.03 25.27
N VAL A 205 -8.20 -2.57 24.12
CA VAL A 205 -9.63 -2.68 23.81
C VAL A 205 -9.91 -4.12 23.41
N GLY A 206 -10.77 -4.76 24.20
CA GLY A 206 -11.29 -6.08 23.87
C GLY A 206 -12.39 -6.00 22.82
N TYR A 207 -12.54 -7.07 22.05
CA TYR A 207 -13.70 -7.29 21.18
C TYR A 207 -14.43 -8.55 21.67
N PRO A 208 -15.22 -8.47 22.77
CA PRO A 208 -15.80 -9.66 23.40
C PRO A 208 -16.60 -10.51 22.41
N ASN A 209 -17.52 -9.90 21.67
CA ASN A 209 -18.34 -10.59 20.67
C ASN A 209 -17.49 -11.28 19.58
N PHE A 210 -16.38 -10.65 19.18
CA PHE A 210 -15.50 -11.24 18.17
C PHE A 210 -14.65 -12.37 18.76
N ASN A 211 -14.15 -12.21 19.98
CA ASN A 211 -13.41 -13.25 20.70
C ASN A 211 -14.27 -14.50 20.88
N ASP A 212 -15.53 -14.34 21.30
CA ASP A 212 -16.49 -15.43 21.45
C ASP A 212 -16.75 -16.13 20.11
N ALA A 213 -16.89 -15.36 19.02
CA ALA A 213 -17.07 -15.90 17.67
C ALA A 213 -15.84 -16.67 17.16
N VAL A 214 -14.63 -16.19 17.49
CA VAL A 214 -13.36 -16.86 17.16
C VAL A 214 -13.25 -18.17 17.92
N GLU A 215 -13.49 -18.16 19.23
CA GLU A 215 -13.46 -19.35 20.08
C GLU A 215 -14.48 -20.40 19.60
N ARG A 216 -15.72 -19.97 19.35
CA ARG A 216 -16.75 -20.83 18.77
C ARG A 216 -16.33 -21.43 17.43
N SER A 217 -15.67 -20.65 16.57
CA SER A 217 -15.17 -21.14 15.28
C SER A 217 -14.05 -22.16 15.40
N LEU A 218 -13.20 -22.07 16.42
CA LEU A 218 -12.13 -23.04 16.67
C LEU A 218 -12.73 -24.36 17.17
N LEU A 219 -13.61 -24.28 18.17
CA LEU A 219 -14.26 -25.44 18.76
C LEU A 219 -15.14 -26.19 17.76
N SER A 220 -15.87 -25.49 16.88
CA SER A 220 -16.73 -26.15 15.88
C SER A 220 -15.96 -26.97 14.84
N TRP A 221 -14.63 -26.77 14.74
CA TRP A 221 -13.73 -27.52 13.86
C TRP A 221 -12.80 -28.45 14.63
N ASN A 222 -13.09 -28.71 15.91
CA ASN A 222 -12.30 -29.56 16.80
C ASN A 222 -10.83 -29.09 16.94
N TYR A 223 -10.57 -27.78 16.85
CA TYR A 223 -9.27 -27.23 17.19
C TYR A 223 -9.12 -27.05 18.70
N VAL A 224 -7.89 -27.13 19.20
CA VAL A 224 -7.54 -26.72 20.56
C VAL A 224 -7.44 -25.20 20.59
N VAL A 225 -8.12 -24.58 21.56
CA VAL A 225 -8.08 -23.12 21.75
C VAL A 225 -6.77 -22.74 22.43
N LEU A 226 -5.90 -22.08 21.67
CA LEU A 226 -4.65 -21.52 22.19
C LEU A 226 -4.79 -20.00 22.31
N PRO A 227 -4.53 -19.40 23.49
CA PRO A 227 -4.66 -17.96 23.70
C PRO A 227 -3.85 -17.12 22.70
N GLU A 228 -2.64 -17.57 22.36
CA GLU A 228 -1.76 -16.90 21.40
C GLU A 228 -2.35 -16.92 19.99
N GLN A 229 -3.03 -18.01 19.61
CA GLN A 229 -3.66 -18.12 18.30
C GLN A 229 -4.91 -17.24 18.20
N LEU A 230 -5.71 -17.19 19.28
CA LEU A 230 -6.86 -16.28 19.38
C LEU A 230 -6.38 -14.83 19.25
N ASP A 231 -5.32 -14.48 19.97
CA ASP A 231 -4.71 -13.16 19.91
C ASP A 231 -4.28 -12.77 18.50
N LYS A 232 -3.69 -13.71 17.74
CA LYS A 232 -3.28 -13.49 16.34
C LYS A 232 -4.46 -13.29 15.40
N VAL A 233 -5.60 -13.94 15.63
CA VAL A 233 -6.83 -13.69 14.85
C VAL A 233 -7.35 -12.27 15.11
N VAL A 234 -7.33 -11.81 16.36
CA VAL A 234 -7.72 -10.44 16.72
C VAL A 234 -6.76 -9.41 16.11
N GLN A 235 -5.45 -9.63 16.19
CA GLN A 235 -4.46 -8.75 15.57
C GLN A 235 -4.65 -8.65 14.06
N LEU A 236 -4.95 -9.77 13.39
CA LEU A 236 -5.26 -9.77 11.96
C LEU A 236 -6.54 -8.96 11.66
N TYR A 237 -7.59 -9.13 12.47
CA TYR A 237 -8.83 -8.38 12.35
C TYR A 237 -8.62 -6.86 12.48
N GLU A 238 -7.89 -6.43 13.51
CA GLU A 238 -7.54 -5.02 13.74
C GLU A 238 -6.70 -4.45 12.58
N THR A 239 -5.72 -5.23 12.11
CA THR A 239 -4.88 -4.81 10.98
C THR A 239 -5.70 -4.62 9.70
N MET A 240 -6.64 -5.52 9.42
CA MET A 240 -7.52 -5.45 8.25
C MET A 240 -8.56 -4.33 8.32
N MET A 241 -8.88 -3.80 9.50
CA MET A 241 -9.70 -2.59 9.61
C MET A 241 -8.98 -1.33 9.13
N THR A 242 -7.66 -1.29 9.27
CA THR A 242 -6.86 -0.10 8.97
C THR A 242 -6.21 -0.13 7.59
N ARG A 243 -6.07 -1.33 6.99
CA ARG A 243 -5.39 -1.54 5.72
C ARG A 243 -6.20 -2.47 4.80
N HIS A 244 -6.22 -2.14 3.51
CA HIS A 244 -6.87 -2.95 2.48
C HIS A 244 -6.16 -4.27 2.18
N SER A 245 -4.83 -4.31 2.38
CA SER A 245 -4.00 -5.51 2.16
C SER A 245 -3.15 -5.79 3.39
N THR A 246 -3.04 -7.06 3.76
CA THR A 246 -2.26 -7.54 4.91
C THR A 246 -1.47 -8.78 4.51
N MET A 247 -0.23 -8.88 5.00
CA MET A 247 0.62 -10.06 4.83
C MET A 247 0.66 -10.85 6.14
N ILE A 248 0.57 -12.17 6.05
CA ILE A 248 0.70 -13.06 7.21
C ILE A 248 2.00 -13.83 7.07
N VAL A 249 2.98 -13.43 7.85
CA VAL A 249 4.33 -13.98 7.82
C VAL A 249 4.51 -14.96 8.98
N GLY A 250 5.14 -16.10 8.70
CA GLY A 250 5.42 -17.10 9.72
C GLY A 250 5.97 -18.39 9.10
N PRO A 251 6.51 -19.31 9.92
CA PRO A 251 7.15 -20.52 9.43
C PRO A 251 6.16 -21.50 8.78
N THR A 252 6.69 -22.47 8.04
CA THR A 252 5.94 -23.62 7.53
C THR A 252 5.29 -24.37 8.70
N GLY A 253 4.01 -24.73 8.56
CA GLY A 253 3.26 -25.39 9.64
C GLY A 253 2.84 -24.47 10.81
N GLY A 254 3.17 -23.17 10.79
CA GLY A 254 2.86 -22.23 11.87
C GLY A 254 1.38 -21.79 12.01
N GLY A 255 0.43 -22.54 11.44
CA GLY A 255 -1.01 -22.27 11.63
C GLY A 255 -1.58 -21.04 10.91
N LYS A 256 -0.83 -20.40 9.99
CA LYS A 256 -1.26 -19.20 9.23
C LYS A 256 -2.64 -19.38 8.57
N THR A 257 -2.82 -20.49 7.86
CA THR A 257 -4.07 -20.82 7.17
C THR A 257 -5.24 -20.97 8.15
N VAL A 258 -5.00 -21.47 9.36
CA VAL A 258 -6.03 -21.58 10.41
C VAL A 258 -6.47 -20.20 10.84
N VAL A 259 -5.53 -19.29 11.13
CA VAL A 259 -5.83 -17.90 11.53
C VAL A 259 -6.71 -17.19 10.48
N ILE A 260 -6.37 -17.31 9.18
CA ILE A 260 -7.15 -16.71 8.09
C ILE A 260 -8.57 -17.29 8.00
N LYS A 261 -8.68 -18.62 8.04
CA LYS A 261 -9.97 -19.31 7.92
C LYS A 261 -10.87 -19.01 9.12
N VAL A 262 -10.30 -18.96 10.33
CA VAL A 262 -11.02 -18.63 11.57
C VAL A 262 -11.52 -17.19 11.55
N LEU A 263 -10.71 -16.23 11.08
CA LEU A 263 -11.17 -14.85 10.89
C LEU A 263 -12.43 -14.78 10.01
N ALA A 264 -12.41 -15.41 8.83
CA ALA A 264 -13.54 -15.38 7.90
C ALA A 264 -14.81 -16.04 8.49
N ARG A 265 -14.63 -17.13 9.22
CA ARG A 265 -15.73 -17.81 9.91
C ARG A 265 -16.29 -16.99 11.07
N ALA A 266 -15.43 -16.39 11.89
CA ALA A 266 -15.84 -15.51 12.97
C ALA A 266 -16.65 -14.31 12.47
N GLN A 267 -16.23 -13.68 11.36
CA GLN A 267 -17.00 -12.62 10.72
C GLN A 267 -18.37 -13.11 10.22
N THR A 268 -18.42 -14.32 9.65
CA THR A 268 -19.68 -14.96 9.23
C THR A 268 -20.63 -15.21 10.41
N TYR A 269 -20.10 -15.64 11.57
CA TYR A 269 -20.91 -15.80 12.79
C TYR A 269 -21.45 -14.47 13.32
N LEU A 270 -20.74 -13.37 13.11
CA LEU A 270 -21.20 -12.01 13.44
C LEU A 270 -22.13 -11.40 12.38
N SER A 271 -22.78 -12.25 11.56
CA SER A 271 -23.71 -11.81 10.51
C SER A 271 -23.08 -10.98 9.39
N PHE A 272 -21.76 -11.08 9.20
CA PHE A 272 -21.07 -10.56 8.02
C PHE A 272 -20.61 -11.73 7.14
N PRO A 273 -21.43 -12.20 6.20
CA PRO A 273 -21.04 -13.28 5.29
C PRO A 273 -19.69 -12.96 4.67
N THR A 274 -18.71 -13.85 4.87
CA THR A 274 -17.34 -13.60 4.45
C THR A 274 -16.90 -14.64 3.44
N THR A 275 -16.54 -14.17 2.25
CA THR A 275 -16.07 -15.03 1.16
C THR A 275 -14.56 -14.89 0.99
N LEU A 276 -13.89 -16.02 0.81
CA LEU A 276 -12.45 -16.09 0.58
C LEU A 276 -12.21 -16.70 -0.80
N ARG A 277 -11.59 -15.94 -1.71
CA ARG A 277 -11.13 -16.41 -3.02
C ARG A 277 -9.62 -16.64 -2.93
N ILE A 278 -9.20 -17.90 -2.99
CA ILE A 278 -7.81 -18.28 -2.84
C ILE A 278 -7.21 -18.48 -4.23
N LEU A 279 -6.04 -17.90 -4.47
CA LEU A 279 -5.26 -18.12 -5.67
C LEU A 279 -3.78 -18.29 -5.35
N ASN A 280 -3.09 -19.10 -6.13
CA ASN A 280 -1.63 -19.15 -6.12
C ASN A 280 -1.12 -18.35 -7.31
N PRO A 281 -0.55 -17.15 -7.10
CA PRO A 281 -0.11 -16.29 -8.21
C PRO A 281 1.04 -16.90 -9.01
N LYS A 282 1.81 -17.84 -8.45
CA LYS A 282 2.90 -18.55 -9.14
C LYS A 282 2.45 -19.78 -9.93
N ALA A 283 1.19 -20.20 -9.79
CA ALA A 283 0.67 -21.34 -10.55
C ALA A 283 0.36 -20.97 -12.02
N CYS A 284 0.30 -19.68 -12.34
CA CYS A 284 0.00 -19.17 -13.67
C CYS A 284 1.07 -18.16 -14.10
N SER A 285 1.19 -17.92 -15.40
CA SER A 285 2.00 -16.82 -15.90
C SER A 285 1.40 -15.45 -15.53
N VAL A 286 2.21 -14.40 -15.52
CA VAL A 286 1.75 -13.02 -15.26
C VAL A 286 0.66 -12.60 -16.25
N ILE A 287 0.79 -13.04 -17.51
CA ILE A 287 -0.20 -12.79 -18.57
C ILE A 287 -1.53 -13.46 -18.25
N GLU A 288 -1.54 -14.73 -17.83
CA GLU A 288 -2.77 -15.42 -17.45
C GLU A 288 -3.38 -14.85 -16.16
N LEU A 289 -2.56 -14.33 -15.25
CA LEU A 289 -3.02 -13.75 -14.00
C LEU A 289 -3.73 -12.40 -14.21
N TYR A 290 -3.10 -11.48 -14.96
CA TYR A 290 -3.60 -10.11 -15.14
C TYR A 290 -4.39 -9.88 -16.44
N GLY A 291 -4.09 -10.66 -17.47
CA GLY A 291 -4.64 -10.48 -18.81
C GLY A 291 -3.63 -9.86 -19.76
N VAL A 292 -3.98 -9.87 -21.04
CA VAL A 292 -3.12 -9.35 -22.12
C VAL A 292 -3.97 -8.69 -23.20
N LEU A 293 -3.46 -7.59 -23.74
CA LEU A 293 -3.96 -6.99 -24.96
C LEU A 293 -3.26 -7.65 -26.15
N ASP A 294 -4.03 -8.28 -27.03
CA ASP A 294 -3.47 -8.88 -28.24
C ASP A 294 -2.80 -7.79 -29.11
N PRO A 295 -1.52 -7.94 -29.47
CA PRO A 295 -0.78 -6.90 -30.20
C PRO A 295 -1.24 -6.73 -31.65
N LEU A 296 -1.89 -7.74 -32.24
CA LEU A 296 -2.39 -7.73 -33.61
C LEU A 296 -3.85 -7.30 -33.67
N THR A 297 -4.74 -7.96 -32.91
CA THR A 297 -6.18 -7.67 -32.96
C THR A 297 -6.57 -6.47 -32.11
N ARG A 298 -5.75 -6.12 -31.11
CA ARG A 298 -6.04 -5.13 -30.07
C ARG A 298 -7.23 -5.50 -29.18
N ASP A 299 -7.59 -6.78 -29.14
CA ASP A 299 -8.61 -7.27 -28.21
C ASP A 299 -7.99 -7.55 -26.84
N TRP A 300 -8.75 -7.22 -25.79
CA TRP A 300 -8.33 -7.47 -24.41
C TRP A 300 -8.82 -8.84 -23.95
N THR A 301 -7.88 -9.70 -23.53
CA THR A 301 -8.19 -10.96 -22.85
C THR A 301 -8.00 -10.77 -21.35
N ASP A 302 -9.08 -10.95 -20.58
CA ASP A 302 -9.03 -10.86 -19.13
C ASP A 302 -8.20 -11.99 -18.51
N GLY A 303 -7.36 -11.65 -17.53
CA GLY A 303 -6.68 -12.63 -16.69
C GLY A 303 -7.56 -13.14 -15.54
N LEU A 304 -7.09 -14.19 -14.89
CA LEU A 304 -7.74 -14.84 -13.75
C LEU A 304 -8.04 -13.86 -12.62
N LEU A 305 -7.04 -13.09 -12.17
CA LEU A 305 -7.20 -12.11 -11.10
C LEU A 305 -8.12 -10.98 -11.53
N SER A 306 -7.97 -10.48 -12.75
CA SER A 306 -8.81 -9.41 -13.31
C SER A 306 -10.29 -9.80 -13.34
N ASN A 307 -10.59 -11.05 -13.71
CA ASN A 307 -11.95 -11.57 -13.70
C ASN A 307 -12.49 -11.73 -12.26
N ILE A 308 -11.72 -12.37 -11.36
CA ILE A 308 -12.09 -12.51 -9.94
C ILE A 308 -12.34 -11.14 -9.30
N PHE A 309 -11.46 -10.17 -9.55
CA PHE A 309 -11.56 -8.83 -9.02
C PHE A 309 -12.81 -8.11 -9.55
N ARG A 310 -13.12 -8.25 -10.84
CA ARG A 310 -14.35 -7.69 -11.42
C ARG A 310 -15.60 -8.30 -10.79
N GLU A 311 -15.63 -9.62 -10.63
CA GLU A 311 -16.76 -10.30 -9.97
C GLU A 311 -16.92 -9.86 -8.51
N MET A 312 -15.82 -9.76 -7.77
CA MET A 312 -15.84 -9.35 -6.37
C MET A 312 -16.20 -7.87 -6.16
N ASN A 313 -16.07 -7.03 -7.18
CA ASN A 313 -16.51 -5.63 -7.13
C ASN A 313 -17.92 -5.40 -7.68
N LYS A 314 -18.64 -6.45 -8.12
CA LYS A 314 -20.05 -6.31 -8.49
C LYS A 314 -20.87 -5.83 -7.28
N PRO A 315 -21.69 -4.77 -7.43
CA PRO A 315 -22.52 -4.25 -6.35
C PRO A 315 -23.40 -5.35 -5.74
N THR A 316 -23.55 -5.30 -4.43
CA THR A 316 -24.37 -6.23 -3.65
C THR A 316 -25.14 -5.44 -2.60
N GLU A 317 -26.39 -5.83 -2.36
CA GLU A 317 -27.22 -5.22 -1.32
C GLU A 317 -26.86 -5.76 0.08
N LYS A 318 -26.13 -6.88 0.14
CA LYS A 318 -25.75 -7.53 1.42
C LYS A 318 -24.49 -6.89 1.98
N GLN A 319 -24.47 -6.66 3.30
CA GLN A 319 -23.24 -6.30 4.03
C GLN A 319 -22.34 -7.53 4.19
N GLU A 320 -21.58 -7.84 3.14
CA GLU A 320 -20.65 -8.97 3.11
C GLU A 320 -19.19 -8.51 3.02
N ARG A 321 -18.28 -9.39 3.44
CA ARG A 321 -16.85 -9.20 3.30
C ARG A 321 -16.34 -10.14 2.21
N ARG A 322 -15.52 -9.63 1.29
CA ARG A 322 -14.96 -10.40 0.18
C ARG A 322 -13.45 -10.23 0.21
N TYR A 323 -12.71 -11.33 0.39
CA TYR A 323 -11.26 -11.31 0.46
C TYR A 323 -10.64 -12.14 -0.66
N VAL A 324 -9.57 -11.62 -1.24
CA VAL A 324 -8.67 -12.35 -2.13
C VAL A 324 -7.45 -12.76 -1.32
N LEU A 325 -7.15 -14.06 -1.28
CA LEU A 325 -5.96 -14.61 -0.66
C LEU A 325 -5.00 -15.07 -1.74
N PHE A 326 -3.82 -14.46 -1.76
CA PHE A 326 -2.68 -14.91 -2.54
C PHE A 326 -1.88 -15.92 -1.71
N ASP A 327 -2.12 -17.20 -1.92
CA ASP A 327 -1.45 -18.31 -1.21
C ASP A 327 -0.24 -18.80 -2.01
N GLY A 328 0.89 -18.15 -1.78
CA GLY A 328 2.15 -18.45 -2.45
C GLY A 328 3.25 -17.45 -2.10
N ASP A 329 4.46 -17.73 -2.57
CA ASP A 329 5.60 -16.85 -2.35
C ASP A 329 5.45 -15.53 -3.11
N VAL A 330 5.87 -14.45 -2.46
CA VAL A 330 5.90 -13.11 -3.05
C VAL A 330 7.12 -12.98 -3.95
N ASP A 331 6.91 -12.46 -5.15
CA ASP A 331 7.96 -12.12 -6.11
C ASP A 331 7.60 -10.77 -6.76
N ALA A 332 8.61 -9.95 -7.02
CA ALA A 332 8.49 -8.63 -7.63
C ALA A 332 7.76 -8.70 -8.99
N LEU A 333 7.94 -9.79 -9.74
CA LEU A 333 7.35 -9.95 -11.07
C LEU A 333 5.82 -9.88 -11.09
N TRP A 334 5.14 -10.37 -10.05
CA TRP A 334 3.68 -10.35 -10.01
C TRP A 334 3.16 -9.30 -9.03
N ILE A 335 3.75 -9.14 -7.84
CA ILE A 335 3.19 -8.28 -6.78
C ILE A 335 3.19 -6.78 -7.15
N GLU A 336 4.04 -6.37 -8.09
CA GLU A 336 4.18 -4.98 -8.51
C GLU A 336 3.29 -4.59 -9.71
N ASN A 337 2.47 -5.51 -10.25
CA ASN A 337 1.46 -5.23 -11.28
C ASN A 337 0.06 -5.01 -10.69
#